data_AF-A0A3N5A0B2-F1
#
_entry.id   AF-A0A3N5A0B2-F1
#
_cell.length_a   1.000
_cell.length_b   1.000
_cell.length_c   1.000
_cell.angle_alpha   90.00
_cell.angle_beta   90.00
_cell.angle_gamma   90.00
#
_symmetry.space_group_name_H-M   'P 1'
#
loop_
_entity.id
_entity.type
_entity.pdbx_description
1 polymer ?
#
loop_
_entity_poly.entity_id
_entity_poly.type
_entity_poly.pdbx_seq_one_letter_code
_entity_poly.pdbx_strand_id
1 'polypeptide(L)'
;MKDLKFEQKASLSRIEAADQLTALAAALREGGDAELEIGPATLSLRIPDDLRSEVEVEVGDGEIELEIEFKWPTAPTRTAPSQPAAGTGKTTSRRNVPAKPGRSGTGTSRGKSAKRAATKTA
;
A
#
# COMPACT_ATOMS: atom_id res chain seq x y z
N MET A 1 -13.40 4.16 10.82
CA MET A 1 -14.42 5.20 10.55
C MET A 1 -15.51 4.56 9.71
N LYS A 2 -16.77 4.95 9.94
CA LYS A 2 -17.94 4.50 9.16
C LYS A 2 -17.77 4.96 7.71
N ASP A 3 -18.31 4.19 6.78
CA ASP A 3 -18.28 4.43 5.34
C ASP A 3 -18.77 5.86 5.02
N LEU A 4 -17.87 6.73 4.55
CA LEU A 4 -18.19 8.09 4.15
C LEU A 4 -18.73 8.04 2.71
N LYS A 5 -19.97 8.49 2.50
CA LYS A 5 -20.52 8.74 1.16
C LYS A 5 -20.87 10.22 1.03
N PHE A 6 -20.39 10.85 -0.03
CA PHE A 6 -20.79 12.19 -0.47
C PHE A 6 -21.40 12.06 -1.86
N GLU A 7 -22.55 12.69 -2.09
CA GLU A 7 -23.24 12.73 -3.38
C GLU A 7 -23.77 14.15 -3.60
N GLN A 8 -23.45 14.73 -4.76
CA GLN A 8 -23.93 16.05 -5.16
C GLN A 8 -24.42 15.95 -6.61
N LYS A 9 -25.66 16.40 -6.86
CA LYS A 9 -26.24 16.51 -8.20
C LYS A 9 -26.55 17.97 -8.49
N ALA A 10 -25.96 18.51 -9.55
CA ALA A 10 -26.19 19.88 -9.99
C ALA A 10 -26.09 19.94 -11.52
N SER A 11 -26.86 20.83 -12.14
CA SER A 11 -26.68 21.19 -13.54
C SER A 11 -25.59 22.26 -13.63
N LEU A 12 -24.51 21.96 -14.33
CA LEU A 12 -23.36 22.86 -14.52
C LEU A 12 -23.32 23.38 -15.95
N SER A 13 -22.85 24.60 -16.13
CA SER A 13 -22.37 25.05 -17.44
C SER A 13 -21.09 24.31 -17.84
N ARG A 14 -20.78 24.33 -19.14
CA ARG A 14 -19.54 23.73 -19.66
C ARG A 14 -18.27 24.31 -19.01
N ILE A 15 -18.29 25.59 -18.63
CA ILE A 15 -17.13 26.25 -18.01
C ILE A 15 -16.98 25.81 -16.55
N GLU A 16 -18.07 25.80 -15.79
CA GLU A 16 -18.04 25.33 -14.39
C GLU A 16 -17.60 23.87 -14.30
N ALA A 17 -18.06 23.01 -15.21
CA ALA A 17 -17.60 21.63 -15.28
C ALA A 17 -16.09 21.52 -15.56
N ALA A 18 -15.56 22.36 -16.46
CA ALA A 18 -14.12 22.40 -16.76
C ALA A 18 -13.30 22.89 -15.56
N ASP A 19 -13.79 23.88 -14.82
CA ASP A 19 -13.14 24.39 -13.62
C ASP A 19 -13.08 23.31 -12.53
N GLN A 20 -14.18 22.56 -12.32
CA GLN A 20 -14.20 21.43 -11.37
C GLN A 20 -13.22 20.31 -11.77
N LEU A 21 -13.18 19.94 -13.06
CA LEU A 21 -12.22 18.95 -13.54
C LEU A 21 -10.77 19.43 -13.40
N THR A 22 -10.54 20.73 -13.58
CA THR A 22 -9.22 21.34 -13.39
C THR A 22 -8.79 21.28 -11.92
N ALA A 23 -9.69 21.59 -11.00
CA ALA A 23 -9.43 21.49 -9.55
C ALA A 23 -9.13 20.04 -9.14
N LEU A 24 -9.92 19.07 -9.61
CA LEU A 24 -9.66 17.66 -9.38
C LEU A 24 -8.29 17.24 -9.93
N ALA A 25 -7.96 17.66 -11.16
CA ALA A 25 -6.68 17.36 -11.76
C ALA A 25 -5.50 18.04 -11.04
N ALA A 26 -5.71 19.20 -10.40
CA ALA A 26 -4.69 19.83 -9.57
C ALA A 26 -4.43 19.02 -8.29
N ALA A 27 -5.49 18.62 -7.59
CA ALA A 27 -5.40 17.79 -6.39
C ALA A 27 -4.70 16.45 -6.65
N LEU A 28 -5.03 15.78 -7.77
CA LEU A 28 -4.38 14.53 -8.17
C LEU A 28 -2.88 14.69 -8.46
N ARG A 29 -2.45 15.85 -8.97
CA ARG A 29 -1.02 16.13 -9.23
C ARG A 29 -0.26 16.47 -7.97
N GLU A 30 -0.89 17.13 -7.00
CA GLU A 30 -0.29 17.42 -5.71
C GLU A 30 -0.09 16.15 -4.90
N GLY A 31 -1.09 15.24 -4.90
CA GLY A 31 -1.07 14.02 -4.11
C GLY A 31 -1.10 14.30 -2.60
N GLY A 32 -0.86 13.26 -1.79
CA GLY A 32 -0.81 13.43 -0.34
C GLY A 32 -2.17 13.83 0.23
N ASP A 33 -2.20 14.76 1.19
CA ASP A 33 -3.44 15.30 1.75
C ASP A 33 -3.88 16.51 0.91
N ALA A 34 -4.94 16.34 0.11
CA ALA A 34 -5.46 17.36 -0.79
C ALA A 34 -6.86 17.83 -0.38
N GLU A 35 -7.15 19.11 -0.61
CA GLU A 35 -8.48 19.70 -0.47
C GLU A 35 -9.06 20.01 -1.85
N LEU A 36 -10.27 19.53 -2.11
CA LEU A 36 -10.97 19.71 -3.37
C LEU A 36 -12.29 20.45 -3.14
N GLU A 37 -12.48 21.56 -3.83
CA GLU A 37 -13.75 22.28 -3.85
C GLU A 37 -14.66 21.71 -4.93
N ILE A 38 -15.81 21.16 -4.52
CA ILE A 38 -16.87 20.65 -5.41
C ILE A 38 -18.15 21.42 -5.12
N GLY A 39 -18.42 22.43 -5.94
CA GLY A 39 -19.53 23.34 -5.75
C GLY A 39 -19.42 24.06 -4.40
N PRO A 40 -20.42 23.97 -3.50
CA PRO A 40 -20.37 24.59 -2.18
C PRO A 40 -19.63 23.76 -1.11
N ALA A 41 -19.09 22.58 -1.44
CA ALA A 41 -18.48 21.67 -0.48
C ALA A 41 -16.97 21.54 -0.69
N THR A 42 -16.23 21.37 0.41
CA THR A 42 -14.79 21.05 0.40
C THR A 42 -14.60 19.60 0.84
N LEU A 43 -13.92 18.80 0.03
CA LEU A 43 -13.54 17.42 0.34
C LEU A 43 -12.05 17.35 0.66
N SER A 44 -11.71 16.80 1.83
CA SER A 44 -10.33 16.47 2.17
C SER A 44 -10.08 14.98 1.90
N LEU A 45 -9.12 14.68 1.03
CA LEU A 45 -8.81 13.31 0.58
C LEU A 45 -7.31 13.06 0.65
N ARG A 46 -6.91 11.86 1.07
CA ARG A 46 -5.53 11.40 0.94
C ARG A 46 -5.35 10.66 -0.38
N ILE A 47 -4.62 11.24 -1.31
CA ILE A 47 -4.38 10.73 -2.67
C ILE A 47 -2.99 10.06 -2.72
N PRO A 48 -2.90 8.76 -3.01
CA PRO A 48 -1.62 8.06 -3.15
C PRO A 48 -0.97 8.31 -4.53
N ASP A 49 0.30 7.94 -4.66
CA ASP A 49 1.05 8.01 -5.93
C ASP A 49 0.43 7.12 -7.03
N ASP A 50 -0.15 5.98 -6.64
CA ASP A 50 -0.77 4.99 -7.52
C ASP A 50 -2.25 4.79 -7.18
N LEU A 51 -3.11 4.87 -8.19
CA LEU A 51 -4.55 4.62 -8.07
C LEU A 51 -5.07 3.85 -9.30
N ARG A 52 -6.19 3.15 -9.13
CA ARG A 52 -6.92 2.55 -10.26
C ARG A 52 -7.86 3.61 -10.85
N SER A 53 -7.91 3.71 -12.16
CA SER A 53 -8.85 4.58 -12.88
C SER A 53 -9.68 3.77 -13.89
N GLU A 54 -10.94 4.15 -14.02
CA GLU A 54 -11.86 3.68 -15.06
C GLU A 54 -12.51 4.92 -15.70
N VAL A 55 -12.64 4.93 -17.02
CA VAL A 55 -13.30 6.02 -17.77
C VAL A 55 -14.29 5.38 -18.71
N GLU A 56 -15.56 5.78 -18.59
CA GLU A 56 -16.66 5.23 -19.38
C GLU A 56 -17.38 6.38 -20.09
N VAL A 57 -17.79 6.12 -21.33
CA VAL A 57 -18.54 7.06 -22.16
C VAL A 57 -19.70 6.30 -22.78
N GLU A 58 -20.91 6.73 -22.47
CA GLU A 58 -22.14 6.14 -22.98
C GLU A 58 -22.97 7.19 -23.72
N VAL A 59 -23.69 6.75 -24.75
CA VAL A 59 -24.61 7.59 -25.53
C VAL A 59 -25.95 6.89 -25.60
N GLY A 60 -26.97 7.49 -25.02
CA GLY A 60 -28.30 6.89 -24.86
C GLY A 60 -29.35 7.96 -24.57
N ASP A 61 -30.61 7.70 -24.94
CA ASP A 61 -31.76 8.56 -24.66
C ASP A 61 -31.61 10.06 -25.05
N GLY A 62 -30.75 10.35 -26.04
CA GLY A 62 -30.46 11.71 -26.51
C GLY A 62 -29.39 12.45 -25.69
N GLU A 63 -28.72 11.77 -24.77
CA GLU A 63 -27.73 12.30 -23.86
C GLU A 63 -26.36 11.61 -24.06
N ILE A 64 -25.30 12.28 -23.60
CA ILE A 64 -23.95 11.71 -23.49
C ILE A 64 -23.63 11.68 -22.00
N GLU A 65 -23.26 10.51 -21.49
CA GLU A 65 -22.77 10.31 -20.13
C GLU A 65 -21.26 10.05 -20.18
N LEU A 66 -20.51 10.79 -19.35
CA LEU A 66 -19.07 10.62 -19.16
C LEU A 66 -18.82 10.40 -17.67
N GLU A 67 -18.30 9.22 -17.33
CA GLU A 67 -17.91 8.88 -15.98
C GLU A 67 -16.39 8.77 -15.87
N ILE A 68 -15.84 9.33 -14.81
CA ILE A 68 -14.42 9.22 -14.45
C ILE A 68 -14.36 8.69 -13.03
N GLU A 69 -13.92 7.44 -12.88
CA GLU A 69 -13.83 6.79 -11.58
C GLU A 69 -12.38 6.61 -11.17
N PHE A 70 -12.11 6.84 -9.89
CA PHE A 70 -10.83 6.56 -9.26
C PHE A 70 -11.02 5.76 -7.97
N LYS A 71 -10.21 4.72 -7.80
CA LYS A 71 -10.27 3.83 -6.64
C LYS A 71 -8.88 3.64 -6.04
N TRP A 72 -8.76 3.85 -4.73
CA TRP A 72 -7.54 3.59 -4.00
C TRP A 72 -7.79 3.17 -2.53
N PRO A 73 -6.83 2.48 -1.88
CA PRO A 73 -6.95 2.11 -0.48
C PRO A 73 -6.88 3.32 0.45
N THR A 74 -7.78 3.38 1.44
CA THR A 74 -7.76 4.42 2.50
C THR A 74 -6.91 4.01 3.71
N ALA A 75 -6.54 2.74 3.81
CA ALA A 75 -5.63 2.25 4.83
C ALA A 75 -4.16 2.54 4.40
N PRO A 76 -3.25 2.82 5.34
CA PRO A 76 -1.84 2.98 5.01
C PRO A 76 -1.33 1.69 4.37
N THR A 77 -0.88 1.77 3.12
CA THR A 77 -0.12 0.69 2.50
C THR A 77 1.14 0.50 3.34
N ARG A 78 1.26 -0.64 4.02
CA ARG A 78 2.51 -1.01 4.68
C ARG A 78 3.53 -1.21 3.56
N THR A 79 4.37 -0.20 3.31
CA THR A 79 5.53 -0.33 2.44
C THR A 79 6.35 -1.51 2.95
N ALA A 80 6.35 -2.61 2.21
CA ALA A 80 7.30 -3.68 2.46
C ALA A 80 8.69 -3.05 2.28
N PRO A 81 9.63 -3.21 3.25
CA PRO A 81 10.95 -2.64 3.10
C PRO A 81 11.57 -3.22 1.82
N SER A 82 11.91 -2.35 0.88
CA SER A 82 12.67 -2.70 -0.31
C SER A 82 13.95 -3.39 0.14
N GLN A 83 14.00 -4.70 -0.07
CA GLN A 83 15.19 -5.50 0.21
C GLN A 83 16.36 -4.88 -0.57
N PRO A 84 17.45 -4.45 0.07
CA PRO A 84 18.56 -3.85 -0.64
C PRO A 84 19.10 -4.87 -1.64
N ALA A 85 19.17 -4.44 -2.91
CA ALA A 85 19.81 -5.19 -3.97
C ALA A 85 21.21 -5.60 -3.52
N ALA A 86 21.51 -6.90 -3.67
CA ALA A 86 22.81 -7.47 -3.36
C ALA A 86 23.89 -6.82 -4.25
N GLY A 87 24.51 -5.76 -3.73
CA GLY A 87 25.71 -5.18 -4.29
C GLY A 87 26.93 -5.98 -3.84
N THR A 88 27.49 -6.76 -4.75
CA THR A 88 28.86 -7.27 -4.70
C THR A 88 29.86 -6.12 -4.51
N GLY A 89 30.54 -6.06 -3.37
CA GLY A 89 31.59 -5.08 -3.08
C GLY A 89 32.48 -5.51 -1.91
N LYS A 90 33.70 -5.92 -2.26
CA LYS A 90 34.74 -6.59 -1.45
C LYS A 90 35.27 -5.78 -0.25
N THR A 91 35.86 -6.53 0.68
CA THR A 91 36.94 -6.19 1.66
C THR A 91 36.61 -5.37 2.92
N THR A 92 36.54 -6.05 4.07
CA THR A 92 37.45 -5.77 5.19
C THR A 92 37.94 -7.07 5.84
N SER A 93 39.25 -7.21 5.88
CA SER A 93 39.98 -8.31 6.51
C SER A 93 39.72 -8.33 8.02
N ARG A 94 39.08 -9.37 8.54
CA ARG A 94 39.17 -9.74 9.96
C ARG A 94 40.12 -10.92 10.10
N ARG A 95 41.28 -10.59 10.65
CA ARG A 95 42.39 -11.43 11.05
C ARG A 95 41.91 -12.62 11.91
N ASN A 96 41.94 -13.82 11.34
CA ASN A 96 41.81 -15.08 12.09
C ASN A 96 43.14 -15.35 12.82
N VAL A 97 43.11 -15.39 14.15
CA VAL A 97 44.20 -15.96 14.97
C VAL A 97 43.88 -17.45 15.17
N PRO A 98 44.80 -18.38 14.89
CA PRO A 98 44.55 -19.79 15.14
C PRO A 98 44.86 -20.11 16.60
N ALA A 99 43.90 -20.69 17.32
CA ALA A 99 44.15 -21.32 18.62
C ALA A 99 43.69 -22.78 18.59
N LYS A 100 44.66 -23.68 18.73
CA LYS A 100 44.49 -25.06 19.22
C LYS A 100 45.84 -25.51 19.80
N PRO A 101 45.91 -26.55 20.66
CA PRO A 101 44.84 -27.24 21.40
C PRO A 101 45.17 -27.42 22.90
N GLY A 102 44.15 -27.62 23.75
CA GLY A 102 44.34 -27.84 25.19
C GLY A 102 43.41 -28.93 25.76
N ARG A 103 43.87 -30.18 25.65
CA ARG A 103 43.80 -31.28 26.63
C ARG A 103 42.45 -31.69 27.26
N SER A 104 41.99 -32.87 26.81
CA SER A 104 41.37 -34.01 27.52
C SER A 104 40.55 -33.79 28.81
N GLY A 105 39.30 -34.23 28.76
CA GLY A 105 38.48 -34.56 29.94
C GLY A 105 37.33 -35.51 29.56
N THR A 106 37.57 -36.80 29.79
CA THR A 106 36.62 -37.93 29.70
C THR A 106 35.41 -37.74 30.61
N GLY A 107 34.20 -38.08 30.13
CA GLY A 107 32.99 -38.08 30.94
C GLY A 107 31.78 -38.66 30.20
N THR A 108 31.56 -39.96 30.38
CA THR A 108 30.48 -40.82 29.87
C THR A 108 29.09 -40.55 30.47
N SER A 109 28.04 -40.64 29.64
CA SER A 109 26.70 -41.28 29.84
C SER A 109 25.64 -40.49 29.03
N ARG A 110 24.82 -41.03 28.11
CA ARG A 110 23.97 -42.23 27.97
C ARG A 110 22.54 -42.02 28.52
N GLY A 111 21.56 -41.99 27.61
CA GLY A 111 20.10 -42.07 27.84
C GLY A 111 19.35 -41.11 26.89
N LYS A 112 18.79 -41.47 25.72
CA LYS A 112 17.82 -42.49 25.27
C LYS A 112 16.35 -42.24 25.71
N SER A 113 15.48 -42.15 24.69
CA SER A 113 14.02 -42.46 24.66
C SER A 113 13.06 -41.33 25.10
N ALA A 114 11.82 -41.17 24.60
CA ALA A 114 11.06 -41.65 23.44
C ALA A 114 9.63 -41.03 23.49
N LYS A 115 9.02 -40.81 22.31
CA LYS A 115 7.61 -41.07 21.89
C LYS A 115 6.36 -40.41 22.55
N ARG A 116 5.49 -39.96 21.60
CA ARG A 116 3.99 -40.04 21.46
C ARG A 116 3.14 -39.07 22.32
N ALA A 117 2.16 -38.31 21.82
CA ALA A 117 1.03 -38.44 20.84
C ALA A 117 -0.33 -38.77 21.50
N ALA A 118 -1.35 -37.92 21.23
CA ALA A 118 -2.82 -38.11 21.17
C ALA A 118 -3.51 -36.77 21.54
N THR A 119 -4.26 -36.04 20.69
CA THR A 119 -5.58 -36.28 20.06
C THR A 119 -6.66 -36.81 21.00
N LYS A 120 -7.70 -36.00 21.25
CA LYS A 120 -9.09 -36.42 21.11
C LYS A 120 -10.07 -35.24 21.00
N THR A 121 -10.72 -35.21 19.85
CA THR A 121 -12.04 -34.62 19.57
C THR A 121 -13.13 -35.56 20.09
N ALA A 122 -14.18 -35.01 20.67
CA ALA A 122 -15.59 -35.39 20.52
C ALA A 122 -16.41 -34.48 21.46
#